data_AF-A0A497L926-F1
#
_entry.id   AF-A0A497L926-F1
#
_cell.length_a   1.000
_cell.length_b   1.000
_cell.length_c   1.000
_cell.angle_alpha   90.00
_cell.angle_beta   90.00
_cell.angle_gamma   90.00
#
_symmetry.space_group_name_H-M   'P 1'
#
loop_
_entity.id
_entity.type
_entity.pdbx_description
1 polymer ?
#
loop_
_entity_poly.entity_id
_entity_poly.type
_entity_poly.pdbx_seq_one_letter_code
_entity_poly.pdbx_strand_id
1 'polypeptide(L)'
;LLAALMWGSEGGIDASNLPFSLVSIPLEPGLAARLASQLKERVSSELGVCLSVLIVDSDRTYKLGPLYISPRPTAIRGIIGRLGILAYVLGNALRLKSFPTPVASSEPDMRPEVALRLASVASRAMGHGAGRDVWEMASRFGVGLTEVTWEMLESVEHRPVVLVRPLRPRGRSARPGRPSPGPPQGRS
;
A
#
# COMPACT_ATOMS: atom_id res chain seq x y z
N LEU A 1 -9.16 -0.37 26.37
CA LEU A 1 -7.88 -0.32 27.12
C LEU A 1 -6.70 -0.91 26.33
N LEU A 2 -6.75 -2.16 25.84
CA LEU A 2 -5.60 -2.77 25.15
C LEU A 2 -5.21 -2.09 23.83
N ALA A 3 -6.15 -1.51 23.07
CA ALA A 3 -5.85 -0.77 21.84
C ALA A 3 -4.85 0.39 22.05
N ALA A 4 -4.77 0.98 23.26
CA ALA A 4 -3.81 2.03 23.59
C ALA A 4 -2.34 1.56 23.56
N LEU A 5 -2.09 0.24 23.57
CA LEU A 5 -0.75 -0.33 23.43
C LEU A 5 -0.26 -0.34 21.96
N MET A 6 -1.14 -0.08 21.01
CA MET A 6 -0.80 0.08 19.60
C MET A 6 -0.39 1.54 19.34
N TRP A 7 0.63 2.04 20.05
CA TRP A 7 1.00 3.46 20.10
C TRP A 7 1.33 4.11 18.72
N GLY A 8 1.63 3.31 17.69
CA GLY A 8 1.81 3.79 16.31
C GLY A 8 0.86 3.15 15.28
N SER A 9 -0.23 2.55 15.75
CA SER A 9 -1.28 1.97 14.94
C SER A 9 -2.55 2.29 15.69
N GLU A 10 -3.15 3.44 15.41
CA GLU A 10 -4.24 4.08 16.13
C GLU A 10 -5.57 3.25 16.08
N GLY A 11 -5.50 1.92 16.08
CA GLY A 11 -6.62 1.00 15.87
C GLY A 11 -7.21 1.09 14.47
N GLY A 12 -6.54 1.82 13.57
CA GLY A 12 -7.01 2.24 12.27
C GLY A 12 -7.98 3.40 12.22
N ILE A 13 -8.19 4.05 13.36
CA ILE A 13 -8.66 5.43 13.37
C ILE A 13 -7.44 6.27 13.00
N ASP A 14 -7.46 7.07 11.94
CA ASP A 14 -6.32 7.96 11.62
C ASP A 14 -6.74 9.39 11.93
N ALA A 15 -6.07 9.98 12.91
CA ALA A 15 -6.21 11.38 13.31
C ALA A 15 -5.12 12.28 12.71
N SER A 16 -4.12 11.70 12.05
CA SER A 16 -3.12 12.45 11.29
C SER A 16 -3.68 12.89 9.94
N ASN A 17 -3.12 13.96 9.36
CA ASN A 17 -3.61 14.58 8.12
C ASN A 17 -5.08 15.05 8.18
N LEU A 18 -5.62 15.27 9.38
CA LEU A 18 -6.93 15.85 9.65
C LEU A 18 -6.79 17.00 10.65
N PRO A 19 -7.62 18.05 10.55
CA PRO A 19 -7.51 19.20 11.43
C PRO A 19 -8.37 19.06 12.68
N PHE A 20 -8.05 19.88 13.67
CA PHE A 20 -8.75 19.99 14.94
C PHE A 20 -8.77 18.64 15.67
N SER A 21 -9.96 18.15 16.01
CA SER A 21 -10.18 16.86 16.67
C SER A 21 -10.88 15.86 15.74
N LEU A 22 -10.78 16.06 14.42
CA LEU A 22 -11.37 15.15 13.45
C LEU A 22 -10.55 13.86 13.33
N VAL A 23 -11.24 12.76 13.08
CA VAL A 23 -10.64 11.44 12.90
C VAL A 23 -11.29 10.73 11.72
N SER A 24 -10.50 9.95 10.98
CA SER A 24 -11.02 9.02 9.99
C SER A 24 -11.31 7.67 10.63
N ILE A 25 -12.41 7.05 10.21
CA ILE A 25 -12.82 5.73 10.72
C ILE A 25 -12.26 4.66 9.77
N PRO A 26 -11.77 3.52 10.30
CA PRO A 26 -11.20 2.47 9.46
C PRO A 26 -12.18 2.00 8.38
N LEU A 27 -11.68 1.86 7.16
CA LEU A 27 -12.47 1.41 6.03
C LEU A 27 -12.66 -0.12 6.09
N GLU A 28 -13.91 -0.56 6.29
CA GLU A 28 -14.27 -1.97 6.34
C GLU A 28 -13.88 -2.70 5.03
N PRO A 29 -13.24 -3.89 5.08
CA PRO A 29 -12.67 -4.50 3.88
C PRO A 29 -13.68 -4.84 2.78
N GLY A 30 -14.91 -5.20 3.16
CA GLY A 30 -15.97 -5.47 2.20
C GLY A 30 -16.37 -4.21 1.42
N LEU A 31 -16.45 -3.06 2.11
CA LEU A 31 -16.69 -1.77 1.48
C LEU A 31 -15.47 -1.34 0.66
N ALA A 32 -14.26 -1.52 1.19
CA ALA A 32 -13.01 -1.24 0.48
C ALA A 32 -12.91 -2.02 -0.84
N ALA A 33 -13.26 -3.30 -0.85
CA ALA A 33 -13.26 -4.12 -2.07
C ALA A 33 -14.26 -3.59 -3.11
N ARG A 34 -15.47 -3.21 -2.66
CA ARG A 34 -16.49 -2.61 -3.54
C ARG A 34 -16.00 -1.29 -4.13
N LEU A 35 -15.41 -0.41 -3.30
CA LEU A 35 -14.86 0.86 -3.75
C LEU A 35 -13.70 0.67 -4.74
N ALA A 36 -12.81 -0.29 -4.48
CA ALA A 36 -11.71 -0.61 -5.39
C ALA A 36 -12.22 -1.05 -6.78
N SER A 37 -13.25 -1.90 -6.82
CA SER A 37 -13.89 -2.32 -8.07
C SER A 37 -14.59 -1.16 -8.78
N GLN A 38 -15.34 -0.34 -8.06
CA GLN A 38 -16.00 0.85 -8.64
C GLN A 38 -15.00 1.85 -9.21
N LEU A 39 -13.88 2.09 -8.51
CA LEU A 39 -12.80 2.95 -9.02
C LEU A 39 -12.17 2.37 -10.28
N LYS A 40 -11.89 1.06 -10.30
CA LYS A 40 -11.39 0.39 -11.51
C LYS A 40 -12.34 0.58 -12.68
N GLU A 41 -13.63 0.29 -12.50
CA GLU A 41 -14.65 0.41 -13.54
C GLU A 41 -14.75 1.85 -14.06
N ARG A 42 -14.83 2.83 -13.14
CA ARG A 42 -14.97 4.23 -13.51
C ARG A 42 -13.76 4.72 -14.29
N VAL A 43 -12.55 4.51 -13.78
CA VAL A 43 -11.31 4.96 -14.44
C VAL A 43 -11.11 4.24 -15.77
N SER A 44 -11.44 2.95 -15.86
CA SER A 44 -11.37 2.20 -17.12
C SER A 44 -12.35 2.75 -18.15
N SER A 45 -13.57 3.11 -17.73
CA SER A 45 -14.60 3.66 -18.62
C SER A 45 -14.27 5.08 -19.13
N GLU A 46 -13.71 5.94 -18.28
CA GLU A 46 -13.39 7.32 -18.64
C GLU A 46 -12.10 7.45 -19.45
N LEU A 47 -11.07 6.66 -19.11
CA LEU A 47 -9.74 6.81 -19.70
C LEU A 47 -9.37 5.72 -20.70
N GLY A 48 -10.19 4.66 -20.84
CA GLY A 48 -9.94 3.55 -21.75
C GLY A 48 -8.70 2.71 -21.38
N VAL A 49 -8.28 2.74 -20.11
CA VAL A 49 -7.09 2.03 -19.62
C VAL A 49 -7.47 0.79 -18.82
N CYS A 50 -6.73 -0.30 -19.00
CA CYS A 50 -6.85 -1.47 -18.13
C CYS A 50 -5.93 -1.33 -16.93
N LEU A 51 -6.50 -1.28 -15.73
CA LEU A 51 -5.76 -1.20 -14.48
C LEU A 51 -6.39 -2.05 -13.37
N SER A 52 -5.66 -2.17 -12.27
CA SER A 52 -6.14 -2.71 -11.00
C SER A 52 -5.96 -1.66 -9.91
N VAL A 53 -6.87 -1.63 -8.96
CA VAL A 53 -6.86 -0.71 -7.82
C VAL A 53 -6.53 -1.49 -6.56
N LEU A 54 -5.59 -0.98 -5.77
CA LEU A 54 -5.21 -1.51 -4.46
C LEU A 54 -5.39 -0.39 -3.42
N ILE A 55 -6.25 -0.62 -2.43
CA ILE A 55 -6.42 0.28 -1.28
C ILE A 55 -5.43 -0.15 -0.21
N VAL A 56 -4.64 0.80 0.28
CA VAL A 56 -3.54 0.57 1.21
C VAL A 56 -3.71 1.49 2.40
N ASP A 57 -3.32 1.00 3.56
CA ASP A 57 -3.35 1.75 4.80
C ASP A 57 -2.04 1.51 5.58
N SER A 58 -1.62 2.48 6.37
CA SER A 58 -0.27 2.58 6.96
C SER A 58 0.00 1.59 8.10
N ASP A 59 -1.03 1.02 8.74
CA ASP A 59 -0.82 0.00 9.78
C ASP A 59 -0.07 -1.21 9.25
N ARG A 60 0.64 -1.86 10.17
CA ARG A 60 1.55 -2.95 9.89
C ARG A 60 0.81 -4.28 9.70
N THR A 61 1.06 -4.92 8.56
CA THR A 61 0.91 -6.37 8.37
C THR A 61 2.28 -7.03 8.55
N TYR A 62 2.36 -8.11 9.31
CA TYR A 62 3.60 -8.82 9.62
C TYR A 62 3.69 -10.15 8.87
N LYS A 63 4.92 -10.53 8.49
CA LYS A 63 5.22 -11.86 7.95
C LYS A 63 5.66 -12.80 9.06
N LEU A 64 4.90 -13.87 9.28
CA LEU A 64 5.19 -14.95 10.22
C LEU A 64 5.42 -16.26 9.45
N GLY A 65 6.68 -16.55 9.11
CA GLY A 65 7.02 -17.72 8.29
C GLY A 65 6.35 -17.68 6.91
N PRO A 66 5.50 -18.67 6.54
CA PRO A 66 4.74 -18.68 5.30
C PRO A 66 3.44 -17.86 5.37
N LEU A 67 3.06 -17.36 6.55
CA LEU A 67 1.80 -16.65 6.78
C LEU A 67 2.02 -15.14 6.86
N TYR A 68 0.95 -14.39 6.59
CA TYR A 68 0.87 -12.96 6.87
C TYR A 68 -0.24 -12.72 7.89
N ILE A 69 0.09 -11.95 8.92
CA ILE A 69 -0.84 -11.62 10.01
C ILE A 69 -0.99 -10.10 10.11
N SER A 70 -2.21 -9.62 10.31
CA SER A 70 -2.48 -8.19 10.46
C SER A 70 -3.34 -7.93 11.71
N PRO A 71 -3.05 -6.86 12.48
CA PRO A 71 -3.94 -6.35 13.49
C PRO A 71 -5.32 -6.03 12.90
N ARG A 72 -5.33 -5.42 11.71
CA ARG A 72 -6.53 -4.96 11.02
C ARG A 72 -7.17 -6.03 10.15
N PRO A 73 -8.46 -5.89 9.85
CA PRO A 73 -9.12 -6.71 8.83
C PRO A 73 -8.60 -6.33 7.42
N THR A 74 -8.63 -7.29 6.50
CA THR A 74 -8.27 -7.11 5.08
C THR A 74 -9.10 -8.06 4.21
N ALA A 75 -9.41 -7.64 2.99
CA ALA A 75 -10.08 -8.44 1.97
C ALA A 75 -9.09 -9.23 1.10
N ILE A 76 -7.79 -9.06 1.29
CA ILE A 76 -6.76 -9.78 0.53
C ILE A 76 -6.66 -11.23 1.06
N ARG A 77 -7.04 -12.18 0.20
CA ARG A 77 -6.97 -13.62 0.51
C ARG A 77 -5.54 -14.04 0.83
N GLY A 78 -5.36 -14.79 1.91
CA GLY A 78 -4.05 -15.27 2.37
C GLY A 78 -3.36 -14.39 3.42
N ILE A 79 -3.99 -13.28 3.84
CA ILE A 79 -3.60 -12.51 5.02
C ILE A 79 -4.61 -12.79 6.14
N ILE A 80 -4.12 -13.24 7.30
CA ILE A 80 -4.93 -13.46 8.50
C ILE A 80 -5.09 -12.12 9.22
N GLY A 81 -6.20 -11.43 8.96
CA GLY A 81 -6.53 -10.17 9.60
C GLY A 81 -7.26 -10.32 10.94
N ARG A 82 -7.64 -9.18 11.54
CA ARG A 82 -8.44 -9.06 12.78
C ARG A 82 -7.79 -9.63 14.05
N LEU A 83 -6.48 -9.80 14.05
CA LEU A 83 -5.76 -10.29 15.23
C LEU A 83 -5.51 -9.18 16.27
N GLY A 84 -5.83 -7.93 15.93
CA GLY A 84 -5.70 -6.76 16.81
C GLY A 84 -4.34 -6.68 17.48
N ILE A 85 -4.37 -6.43 18.79
CA ILE A 85 -3.16 -6.29 19.60
C ILE A 85 -2.27 -7.53 19.58
N LEU A 86 -2.81 -8.74 19.39
CA LEU A 86 -2.02 -9.97 19.40
C LEU A 86 -1.03 -9.98 18.23
N ALA A 87 -1.48 -9.64 17.02
CA ALA A 87 -0.57 -9.51 15.88
C ALA A 87 0.45 -8.39 16.08
N TYR A 88 0.05 -7.28 16.70
CA TYR A 88 0.95 -6.17 16.97
C TYR A 88 2.07 -6.57 17.96
N VAL A 89 1.70 -7.16 19.11
CA VAL A 89 2.67 -7.58 20.13
C VAL A 89 3.57 -8.69 19.60
N LEU A 90 3.00 -9.73 18.98
CA LEU A 90 3.77 -10.83 18.41
C LEU A 90 4.73 -10.34 17.33
N GLY A 91 4.25 -9.46 16.44
CA GLY A 91 5.04 -8.86 15.38
C GLY A 91 6.25 -8.10 15.89
N ASN A 92 6.06 -7.25 16.92
CA ASN A 92 7.14 -6.49 17.51
C ASN A 92 8.08 -7.35 18.36
N ALA A 93 7.55 -8.26 19.19
CA ALA A 93 8.33 -9.13 20.07
C ALA A 93 9.27 -10.06 19.27
N LEU A 94 8.80 -10.60 18.15
CA LEU A 94 9.60 -11.45 17.27
C LEU A 94 10.35 -10.67 16.18
N ARG A 95 10.27 -9.32 16.18
CA ARG A 95 10.87 -8.43 15.17
C ARG A 95 10.54 -8.88 13.74
N LEU A 96 9.28 -9.26 13.51
CA LEU A 96 8.82 -9.75 12.22
C LEU A 96 8.92 -8.65 11.17
N LYS A 97 9.21 -9.06 9.94
CA LYS A 97 9.17 -8.13 8.80
C LYS A 97 7.75 -7.60 8.64
N SER A 98 7.61 -6.27 8.62
CA SER A 98 6.33 -5.58 8.47
C SER A 98 6.21 -4.87 7.12
N PHE A 99 4.97 -4.65 6.72
CA PHE A 99 4.55 -4.00 5.48
C PHE A 99 3.31 -3.14 5.76
N PRO A 100 3.05 -2.06 5.00
CA PRO A 100 1.74 -1.42 5.01
C PRO A 100 0.64 -2.42 4.65
N THR A 101 -0.53 -2.28 5.25
CA THR A 101 -1.63 -3.23 5.10
C THR A 101 -2.40 -2.96 3.80
N PRO A 102 -2.43 -3.90 2.83
CA PRO A 102 -3.34 -3.80 1.72
C PRO A 102 -4.75 -4.14 2.23
N VAL A 103 -5.64 -3.15 2.29
CA VAL A 103 -7.00 -3.30 2.83
C VAL A 103 -7.87 -4.10 1.87
N ALA A 104 -7.84 -3.75 0.58
CA ALA A 104 -8.59 -4.44 -0.46
C ALA A 104 -8.02 -4.19 -1.85
N SER A 105 -8.41 -5.03 -2.80
CA SER A 105 -8.00 -4.98 -4.20
C SER A 105 -9.21 -5.15 -5.10
N SER A 106 -9.21 -4.51 -6.27
CA SER A 106 -10.19 -4.76 -7.34
C SER A 106 -9.99 -6.13 -8.00
N GLU A 107 -8.82 -6.75 -7.81
CA GLU A 107 -8.55 -8.14 -8.20
C GLU A 107 -8.71 -9.05 -6.97
N PRO A 108 -9.74 -9.91 -6.91
CA PRO A 108 -10.02 -10.73 -5.74
C PRO A 108 -8.96 -11.82 -5.47
N ASP A 109 -8.25 -12.26 -6.52
CA ASP A 109 -7.23 -13.32 -6.43
C ASP A 109 -5.79 -12.76 -6.41
N MET A 110 -5.63 -11.49 -6.05
CA MET A 110 -4.31 -10.89 -5.89
C MET A 110 -3.52 -11.61 -4.77
N ARG A 111 -2.36 -12.15 -5.13
CA ARG A 111 -1.47 -12.81 -4.18
C ARG A 111 -0.99 -11.84 -3.08
N PRO A 112 -1.00 -12.23 -1.79
CA PRO A 112 -0.51 -11.41 -0.69
C PRO A 112 0.88 -10.80 -0.91
N GLU A 113 1.82 -11.59 -1.44
CA GLU A 113 3.20 -11.14 -1.69
C GLU A 113 3.24 -9.93 -2.62
N VAL A 114 2.39 -9.96 -3.65
CA VAL A 114 2.31 -8.90 -4.66
C VAL A 114 1.64 -7.68 -4.03
N ALA A 115 0.51 -7.88 -3.33
CA ALA A 115 -0.21 -6.81 -2.66
C ALA A 115 0.67 -6.07 -1.64
N LEU A 116 1.38 -6.80 -0.77
CA LEU A 116 2.27 -6.24 0.25
C LEU A 116 3.47 -5.50 -0.37
N ARG A 117 4.01 -6.03 -1.47
CA ARG A 117 5.11 -5.36 -2.21
C ARG A 117 4.63 -4.06 -2.84
N LEU A 118 3.46 -4.08 -3.50
CA LEU A 118 2.87 -2.89 -4.09
C LEU A 118 2.54 -1.85 -3.02
N ALA A 119 1.93 -2.27 -1.91
CA ALA A 119 1.64 -1.42 -0.75
C ALA A 119 2.90 -0.74 -0.21
N SER A 120 4.01 -1.48 -0.10
CA SER A 120 5.29 -0.92 0.37
C SER A 120 5.90 0.09 -0.61
N VAL A 121 5.80 -0.16 -1.92
CA VAL A 121 6.29 0.77 -2.94
C VAL A 121 5.42 2.02 -2.98
N ALA A 122 4.10 1.86 -2.95
CA ALA A 122 3.15 2.96 -2.94
C ALA A 122 3.33 3.84 -1.70
N SER A 123 3.33 3.25 -0.50
CA SER A 123 3.49 3.99 0.77
C SER A 123 4.79 4.81 0.80
N ARG A 124 5.90 4.27 0.28
CA ARG A 124 7.16 5.03 0.16
C ARG A 124 7.06 6.23 -0.78
N ALA A 125 6.32 6.10 -1.88
CA ALA A 125 6.12 7.19 -2.84
C ALA A 125 5.12 8.25 -2.33
N MET A 126 4.08 7.81 -1.61
CA MET A 126 3.08 8.69 -0.97
C MET A 126 3.71 9.53 0.15
N GLY A 127 4.66 8.96 0.89
CA GLY A 127 5.22 9.61 2.07
C GLY A 127 4.21 9.62 3.22
N HIS A 128 4.35 10.59 4.12
CA HIS A 128 3.54 10.66 5.34
C HIS A 128 2.77 11.99 5.46
N GLY A 129 2.70 12.79 4.40
CA GLY A 129 2.04 14.10 4.44
C GLY A 129 2.57 14.96 5.59
N ALA A 130 1.68 15.30 6.53
CA ALA A 130 1.98 16.17 7.67
C ALA A 130 2.72 15.45 8.81
N GLY A 131 2.71 14.12 8.85
CA GLY A 131 3.38 13.31 9.89
C GLY A 131 2.91 11.85 9.86
N ARG A 132 3.63 10.94 10.53
CA ARG A 132 3.22 9.52 10.61
C ARG A 132 2.08 9.26 11.59
N ASP A 133 1.92 10.17 12.55
CA ASP A 133 0.92 10.14 13.59
C ASP A 133 0.61 11.58 14.03
N VAL A 134 -0.38 11.73 14.92
CA VAL A 134 -0.78 13.05 15.46
C VAL A 134 0.34 13.81 16.15
N TRP A 135 1.31 13.11 16.74
CA TRP A 135 2.40 13.73 17.49
C TRP A 135 3.44 14.34 16.55
N GLU A 136 3.83 13.60 15.50
CA GLU A 136 4.73 14.11 14.46
C GLU A 136 4.08 15.27 13.70
N MET A 137 2.78 15.18 13.42
CA MET A 137 2.02 16.26 12.79
C MET A 137 2.00 17.54 13.63
N ALA A 138 1.63 17.44 14.92
CA ALA A 138 1.61 18.58 15.83
C ALA A 138 3.01 19.20 16.01
N SER A 139 4.03 18.34 16.16
CA SER A 139 5.43 18.76 16.29
C SER A 139 5.94 19.49 15.04
N ARG A 140 5.53 19.04 13.84
CA ARG A 140 5.91 19.69 12.57
C ARG A 140 5.42 21.13 12.48
N PHE A 141 4.22 21.41 12.98
CA PHE A 141 3.65 22.76 12.95
C PHE A 141 3.96 23.57 14.22
N GLY A 142 4.53 22.94 15.25
CA GLY A 142 4.85 23.60 16.52
C GLY A 142 3.61 23.96 17.34
N VAL A 143 2.54 23.16 17.22
CA VAL A 143 1.24 23.40 17.88
C VAL A 143 0.82 22.21 18.74
N GLY A 144 -0.23 22.38 19.56
CA GLY A 144 -0.85 21.28 20.30
C GLY A 144 -1.62 20.30 19.39
N LEU A 145 -1.92 19.11 19.90
CA LEU A 145 -2.54 18.02 19.14
C LEU A 145 -3.87 18.39 18.45
N THR A 146 -4.65 19.29 19.06
CA THR A 146 -5.98 19.69 18.57
C THR A 146 -5.96 21.05 17.86
N GLU A 147 -4.77 21.61 17.62
CA GLU A 147 -4.60 22.97 17.10
C GLU A 147 -4.15 23.00 15.63
N VAL A 148 -4.01 21.83 14.99
CA VAL A 148 -3.72 21.73 13.56
C VAL A 148 -4.95 22.17 12.76
N THR A 149 -4.78 23.12 11.84
CA THR A 149 -5.88 23.69 11.04
C THR A 149 -5.86 23.22 9.59
N TRP A 150 -6.92 23.53 8.83
CA TRP A 150 -6.99 23.27 7.39
C TRP A 150 -5.85 23.96 6.64
N GLU A 151 -5.59 25.23 6.96
CA GLU A 151 -4.55 26.04 6.30
C GLU A 151 -3.16 25.43 6.49
N MET A 152 -2.89 24.85 7.67
CA MET A 152 -1.64 24.13 7.93
C MET A 152 -1.53 22.88 7.06
N LEU A 153 -2.60 22.09 6.93
CA LEU A 153 -2.60 20.88 6.13
C LEU A 153 -2.51 21.17 4.62
N GLU A 154 -3.16 22.24 4.16
CA GLU A 154 -3.07 22.71 2.77
C GLU A 154 -1.64 23.13 2.38
N SER A 155 -0.81 23.54 3.35
CA SER A 155 0.61 23.83 3.11
C SER A 155 1.47 22.60 2.85
N VAL A 156 0.94 21.40 3.10
CA VAL A 156 1.68 20.13 2.99
C VAL A 156 1.35 19.43 1.68
N GLU A 157 2.38 19.04 0.94
CA GLU A 157 2.19 18.19 -0.24
C GLU A 157 1.66 16.81 0.17
N HIS A 158 0.39 16.55 -0.14
CA HIS A 158 -0.27 15.27 0.11
C HIS A 158 -0.42 14.47 -1.19
N ARG A 159 0.00 13.20 -1.17
CA ARG A 159 -0.01 12.30 -2.34
C ARG A 159 -0.83 11.04 -2.04
N PRO A 160 -2.18 11.10 -2.07
CA PRO A 160 -3.03 9.98 -1.67
C PRO A 160 -3.12 8.85 -2.70
N VAL A 161 -2.67 9.08 -3.94
CA VAL A 161 -2.78 8.14 -5.06
C VAL A 161 -1.43 7.99 -5.76
N VAL A 162 -1.04 6.75 -6.02
CA VAL A 162 0.20 6.42 -6.76
C VAL A 162 -0.10 5.44 -7.88
N LEU A 163 0.48 5.69 -9.05
CA LEU A 163 0.46 4.76 -10.17
C LEU A 163 1.73 3.91 -10.18
N VAL A 164 1.57 2.59 -10.01
CA VAL A 164 2.67 1.64 -10.06
C VAL A 164 2.65 0.91 -11.40
N ARG A 165 3.71 1.10 -12.19
CA ARG A 165 3.90 0.39 -13.47
C ARG A 165 4.99 -0.68 -13.32
N PRO A 166 4.69 -1.96 -13.54
CA PRO A 166 5.73 -3.00 -13.60
C PRO A 166 6.68 -2.72 -14.75
N LEU A 167 7.99 -2.69 -14.48
CA LEU A 167 8.99 -2.67 -15.53
C LEU A 167 9.03 -4.06 -16.16
N ARG A 168 8.67 -4.17 -17.44
CA ARG A 168 9.01 -5.36 -18.22
C ARG A 168 10.54 -5.41 -18.33
N PRO A 169 11.18 -6.58 -18.13
CA PRO A 169 12.58 -6.73 -18.51
C PRO A 169 12.70 -6.29 -19.98
N ARG A 170 13.61 -5.36 -20.28
CA ARG A 170 13.97 -5.09 -21.67
C ARG A 170 14.38 -6.44 -22.25
N GLY A 171 13.58 -6.98 -23.18
CA GLY A 171 13.94 -8.20 -23.88
C GLY A 171 15.35 -8.02 -24.43
N ARG A 172 16.23 -9.00 -24.20
CA ARG A 172 17.48 -9.08 -24.95
C ARG A 172 17.08 -8.94 -26.43
N SER A 173 17.47 -7.85 -27.08
CA SER A 173 17.35 -7.72 -28.52
C SER A 173 17.96 -8.99 -29.11
N ALA A 174 17.16 -9.76 -29.87
CA ALA A 174 17.70 -10.87 -30.63
C ALA A 174 18.87 -10.32 -31.45
N ARG A 175 20.08 -10.80 -31.18
CA ARG A 175 21.22 -10.52 -32.06
C ARG A 175 20.80 -11.01 -33.44
N PRO A 176 20.93 -10.21 -34.52
CA PRO A 176 20.68 -10.73 -35.85
C PRO A 176 21.59 -11.93 -36.07
N GLY A 177 20.98 -13.08 -36.37
CA GLY A 177 21.72 -14.31 -36.67
C GLY A 177 22.69 -14.05 -37.81
N ARG A 178 23.93 -14.54 -37.67
CA ARG A 178 24.88 -14.53 -38.78
C ARG A 178 24.24 -15.26 -39.97
N PRO A 179 24.29 -14.72 -41.20
CA PRO A 179 23.85 -15.45 -42.36
C PRO A 179 24.72 -16.71 -42.52
N SER A 180 24.06 -17.84 -42.79
CA SER A 180 24.71 -19.11 -43.06
C SER A 180 25.64 -18.97 -44.27
N PRO A 181 26.86 -19.52 -44.25
CA PRO A 181 27.71 -19.55 -45.43
C PRO A 181 27.02 -20.38 -46.53
N GLY A 182 26.85 -19.76 -47.71
CA GLY A 182 26.29 -20.43 -48.88
C GLY A 182 27.14 -21.62 -49.35
N PRO A 183 26.57 -22.51 -50.17
CA PRO A 183 27.22 -23.76 -50.55
C PRO A 183 28.50 -23.51 -51.37
N PRO A 184 29.50 -24.40 -51.27
CA PRO A 184 30.76 -24.25 -51.95
C PRO A 184 30.57 -24.33 -53.46
N GLN A 185 30.99 -23.30 -54.19
CA GLN A 185 31.08 -23.34 -55.64
C GLN A 185 32.26 -24.22 -56.02
N GLY A 186 31.97 -25.40 -56.57
CA GLY A 186 32.95 -26.29 -57.16
C GLY A 186 33.61 -25.63 -58.37
N ARG A 187 34.94 -25.73 -58.45
CA ARG A 187 35.70 -25.36 -59.65
C ARG A 187 35.95 -26.62 -60.48
N SER A 188 35.62 -26.51 -61.76
CA SER A 188 36.04 -27.40 -62.85
C SER A 188 37.53 -27.21 -63.14
#